data_AF-A0A9X5EAF2-F1
#
_entry.id   AF-A0A9X5EAF2-F1
#
_cell.length_a   1.000
_cell.length_b   1.000
_cell.length_c   1.000
_cell.angle_alpha   90.00
_cell.angle_beta   90.00
_cell.angle_gamma   90.00
#
_symmetry.space_group_name_H-M   'P 1'
#
loop_
_entity.id
_entity.type
_entity.pdbx_description
1 polymer ?
#
loop_
_entity_poly.entity_id
_entity_poly.type
_entity_poly.pdbx_seq_one_letter_code
_entity_poly.pdbx_strand_id
1 'polypeptide(L)'
;MHSDIVTSSAEPKITPTLTATQYYEQAQQFIQLLEMEDLDRKLTAQPQIATEFEKAIATAIEAAYSQASSDDAAHLFLQRVLYRINRLKLFWYDDLRRYTNERSPYLSKIRDRIEAVWQQWELSQFDLVAFQGIDIRQALLDRVAVDLEPPLSDDARYFRDRVGEAGYRRLLAIASLDGLVEASQLSRTLGGVANEVHSVLTRLLVEEYGGGRLGRKHSSHFTTMLEAVEMQTQPEAYFDLVPWEVLASINHSFLLTERKRYFLRYIGGLLYGELSVPAGFRNYRAAGERLGLSANAMSYWDLHIKVDELHGRWMLDDVALPLISQYPHDAWEMVLGYDQQKFLSDRAGAAVARSVREAEQMG
;
A
#
# COMPACT_ATOMS: atom_id res chain seq x y z
N MET A 1 48.95 -39.86 -3.12
CA MET A 1 47.49 -39.66 -3.18
C MET A 1 47.20 -38.27 -2.66
N HIS A 2 47.13 -37.29 -3.57
CA HIS A 2 46.60 -35.96 -3.29
C HIS A 2 45.33 -35.85 -4.12
N SER A 3 44.21 -35.65 -3.44
CA SER A 3 42.89 -35.51 -4.03
C SER A 3 42.65 -34.03 -4.28
N ASP A 4 42.68 -33.61 -5.53
CA ASP A 4 42.25 -32.28 -5.95
C ASP A 4 40.74 -32.17 -5.77
N ILE A 5 40.32 -31.31 -4.83
CA ILE A 5 38.93 -30.87 -4.72
C ILE A 5 38.77 -29.70 -5.69
N VAL A 6 38.21 -30.00 -6.86
CA VAL A 6 37.75 -28.98 -7.81
C VAL A 6 36.48 -28.37 -7.24
N THR A 7 36.60 -27.22 -6.58
CA THR A 7 35.46 -26.35 -6.29
C THR A 7 35.00 -25.70 -7.60
N SER A 8 33.98 -26.29 -8.21
CA SER A 8 33.21 -25.67 -9.30
C SER A 8 32.46 -24.45 -8.75
N SER A 9 33.06 -23.26 -8.83
CA SER A 9 32.33 -22.00 -8.71
C SER A 9 31.49 -21.82 -9.97
N ALA A 10 30.22 -22.20 -9.90
CA ALA A 10 29.26 -21.82 -10.94
C ALA A 10 29.19 -20.30 -10.96
N GLU A 11 29.54 -19.68 -12.09
CA GLU A 11 29.28 -18.27 -12.35
C GLU A 11 27.79 -17.98 -12.10
N PRO A 12 27.44 -16.85 -11.48
CA PRO A 12 26.03 -16.49 -11.31
C PRO A 12 25.42 -16.39 -12.71
N LYS A 13 24.45 -17.26 -12.99
CA LYS A 13 23.60 -17.11 -14.19
C LYS A 13 22.94 -15.75 -14.07
N ILE A 14 23.39 -14.79 -14.86
CA ILE A 14 22.70 -13.52 -15.05
C ILE A 14 21.40 -13.88 -15.77
N THR A 15 20.31 -14.06 -15.02
CA THR A 15 18.98 -14.16 -15.61
C THR A 15 18.75 -12.87 -16.39
N PRO A 16 18.44 -12.92 -17.70
CA PRO A 16 18.21 -11.71 -18.47
C PRO A 16 17.04 -10.94 -17.86
N THR A 17 17.33 -9.74 -17.35
CA THR A 17 16.35 -8.81 -16.79
C THR A 17 15.73 -7.99 -17.92
N LEU A 18 14.41 -7.78 -17.89
CA LEU A 18 13.75 -6.90 -18.85
C LEU A 18 14.06 -5.44 -18.52
N THR A 19 14.10 -4.57 -19.53
CA THR A 19 14.24 -3.13 -19.32
C THR A 19 12.93 -2.53 -18.79
N ALA A 20 13.01 -1.34 -18.18
CA ALA A 20 11.82 -0.59 -17.76
C ALA A 20 10.80 -0.36 -18.89
N THR A 21 11.28 -0.12 -20.12
CA THR A 21 10.43 0.01 -21.31
C THR A 21 9.71 -1.30 -21.64
N GLN A 22 10.42 -2.43 -21.60
CA GLN A 22 9.81 -3.74 -21.83
C GLN A 22 8.76 -4.07 -20.76
N TYR A 23 9.04 -3.76 -19.49
CA TYR A 23 8.05 -3.90 -18.42
C TYR A 23 6.81 -3.01 -18.64
N TYR A 24 7.00 -1.79 -19.12
CA TYR A 24 5.90 -0.89 -19.45
C TYR A 24 5.02 -1.45 -20.58
N GLU A 25 5.62 -1.98 -21.65
CA GLU A 25 4.89 -2.64 -22.74
C GLU A 25 4.05 -3.83 -22.23
N GLN A 26 4.62 -4.63 -21.33
CA GLN A 26 3.91 -5.76 -20.72
C GLN A 26 2.78 -5.30 -19.78
N ALA A 27 2.92 -4.17 -19.11
CA ALA A 27 1.83 -3.58 -18.35
C ALA A 27 0.68 -3.11 -19.25
N GLN A 28 0.97 -2.59 -20.44
CA GLN A 28 -0.06 -2.24 -21.43
C GLN A 28 -0.76 -3.49 -21.99
N GLN A 29 -0.01 -4.56 -22.26
CA GLN A 29 -0.59 -5.85 -22.64
C GLN A 29 -1.52 -6.38 -21.53
N PHE A 30 -1.15 -6.22 -20.26
CA PHE A 30 -2.00 -6.63 -19.15
C PHE A 30 -3.34 -5.89 -19.12
N ILE A 31 -3.37 -4.59 -19.42
CA ILE A 31 -4.61 -3.82 -19.52
C ILE A 31 -5.52 -4.40 -20.62
N GLN A 32 -4.95 -4.80 -21.77
CA GLN A 32 -5.72 -5.45 -22.84
C GLN A 32 -6.30 -6.80 -22.41
N LEU A 33 -5.54 -7.59 -21.63
CA LEU A 33 -6.05 -8.84 -21.05
C LEU A 33 -7.17 -8.56 -20.05
N LEU A 34 -7.01 -7.54 -19.20
CA LEU A 34 -7.99 -7.15 -18.19
C LEU A 34 -9.35 -6.76 -18.78
N GLU A 35 -9.36 -6.13 -19.95
CA GLU A 35 -10.56 -5.69 -20.66
C GLU A 35 -11.08 -6.72 -21.69
N MET A 36 -10.39 -7.86 -21.85
CA MET A 36 -10.76 -8.88 -22.82
C MET A 36 -12.06 -9.58 -22.42
N GLU A 37 -13.10 -9.45 -23.25
CA GLU A 37 -14.33 -10.25 -23.09
C GLU A 37 -14.02 -11.76 -23.19
N ASP A 38 -14.66 -12.57 -22.35
CA ASP A 38 -14.45 -14.01 -22.24
C ASP A 38 -12.97 -14.41 -22.04
N LEU A 39 -12.20 -13.61 -21.28
CA LEU A 39 -10.76 -13.78 -21.06
C LEU A 39 -10.37 -15.25 -20.80
N ASP A 40 -10.96 -15.88 -19.79
CA ASP A 40 -10.60 -17.25 -19.40
C ASP A 40 -10.89 -18.28 -20.49
N ARG A 41 -11.98 -18.13 -21.23
CA ARG A 41 -12.33 -19.02 -22.35
C ARG A 41 -11.36 -18.83 -23.52
N LYS A 42 -11.00 -17.58 -23.82
CA LYS A 42 -10.01 -17.26 -24.87
C LYS A 42 -8.63 -17.80 -24.52
N LEU A 43 -8.17 -17.65 -23.28
CA LEU A 43 -6.88 -18.17 -22.84
C LEU A 43 -6.87 -19.71 -22.76
N THR A 44 -8.00 -20.35 -22.46
CA THR A 44 -8.12 -21.81 -22.53
C THR A 44 -7.97 -22.31 -23.97
N ALA A 45 -8.57 -21.62 -24.94
CA ALA A 45 -8.48 -21.99 -26.35
C ALA A 45 -7.15 -21.58 -27.01
N GLN A 46 -6.55 -20.48 -26.55
CA GLN A 46 -5.37 -19.85 -27.15
C GLN A 46 -4.41 -19.32 -26.06
N PRO A 47 -3.69 -20.21 -25.34
CA PRO A 47 -2.77 -19.80 -24.27
C PRO A 47 -1.65 -18.85 -24.72
N GLN A 48 -1.30 -18.88 -26.01
CA GLN A 48 -0.29 -18.02 -26.62
C GLN A 48 -0.55 -16.51 -26.42
N ILE A 49 -1.82 -16.11 -26.25
CA ILE A 49 -2.23 -14.71 -26.03
C ILE A 49 -1.55 -14.12 -24.79
N ALA A 50 -1.38 -14.92 -23.73
CA ALA A 50 -0.80 -14.48 -22.47
C ALA A 50 0.67 -14.88 -22.27
N THR A 51 1.28 -15.61 -23.23
CA THR A 51 2.58 -16.25 -23.03
C THR A 51 3.71 -15.25 -22.74
N GLU A 52 3.81 -14.16 -23.49
CA GLU A 52 4.86 -13.15 -23.25
C GLU A 52 4.67 -12.43 -21.92
N PHE A 53 3.42 -12.12 -21.56
CA PHE A 53 3.09 -11.55 -20.26
C PHE A 53 3.43 -12.49 -19.11
N GLU A 54 3.07 -13.78 -19.19
CA GLU A 54 3.39 -14.77 -18.15
C GLU A 54 4.90 -15.01 -18.00
N LYS A 55 5.67 -14.89 -19.09
CA LYS A 55 7.14 -14.90 -19.07
C LYS A 55 7.69 -13.65 -18.39
N ALA A 56 7.17 -12.47 -18.73
CA ALA A 56 7.57 -11.21 -18.08
C ALA A 56 7.30 -11.22 -16.57
N ILE A 57 6.17 -11.79 -16.12
CA ILE A 57 5.90 -12.03 -14.71
C ILE A 57 6.94 -12.96 -14.08
N ALA A 58 7.33 -14.04 -14.76
CA ALA A 58 8.35 -14.96 -14.27
C ALA A 58 9.69 -14.25 -14.05
N THR A 59 10.16 -13.55 -15.08
CA THR A 59 11.41 -12.78 -15.05
C THR A 59 11.37 -11.69 -13.99
N ALA A 60 10.27 -10.95 -13.87
CA ALA A 60 10.12 -9.90 -12.86
C ALA A 60 10.14 -10.46 -11.43
N ILE A 61 9.51 -11.61 -11.18
CA ILE A 61 9.53 -12.25 -9.86
C ILE A 61 10.96 -12.60 -9.44
N GLU A 62 11.75 -13.17 -10.36
CA GLU A 62 13.16 -13.47 -10.09
C GLU A 62 13.97 -12.19 -9.86
N ALA A 63 13.78 -11.16 -10.69
CA ALA A 63 14.52 -9.90 -10.61
C ALA A 63 14.20 -9.06 -9.36
N ALA A 64 12.94 -9.09 -8.89
CA ALA A 64 12.46 -8.32 -7.77
C ALA A 64 12.74 -8.99 -6.40
N TYR A 65 12.63 -10.32 -6.31
CA TYR A 65 12.59 -11.01 -5.02
C TYR A 65 13.70 -12.05 -4.80
N SER A 66 14.62 -12.24 -5.74
CA SER A 66 15.79 -13.10 -5.50
C SER A 66 16.85 -12.38 -4.65
N GLN A 67 17.61 -13.13 -3.85
CA GLN A 67 18.58 -12.57 -2.89
C GLN A 67 19.76 -11.80 -3.54
N ALA A 68 19.92 -11.86 -4.86
CA ALA A 68 21.05 -11.28 -5.58
C ALA A 68 20.77 -9.90 -6.19
N SER A 69 19.51 -9.48 -6.31
CA SER A 69 19.13 -8.16 -6.87
C SER A 69 17.74 -7.72 -6.39
N SER A 70 17.55 -6.42 -6.17
CA SER A 70 16.24 -5.79 -6.06
C SER A 70 16.11 -4.80 -7.22
N ASP A 71 15.43 -5.23 -8.29
CA ASP A 71 15.17 -4.40 -9.46
C ASP A 71 13.87 -3.60 -9.26
N ASP A 72 14.00 -2.28 -9.10
CA ASP A 72 12.89 -1.35 -8.92
C ASP A 72 11.89 -1.38 -10.09
N ALA A 73 12.35 -1.58 -11.33
CA ALA A 73 11.47 -1.65 -12.49
C ALA A 73 10.64 -2.94 -12.47
N ALA A 74 11.23 -4.05 -12.04
CA ALA A 74 10.54 -5.32 -11.84
C ALA A 74 9.51 -5.21 -10.70
N HIS A 75 9.87 -4.61 -9.56
CA HIS A 75 8.93 -4.35 -8.47
C HIS A 75 7.76 -3.49 -8.95
N LEU A 76 8.04 -2.39 -9.65
CA LEU A 76 7.02 -1.48 -10.17
C LEU A 76 6.05 -2.19 -11.11
N PHE A 77 6.57 -3.01 -12.03
CA PHE A 77 5.74 -3.81 -12.92
C PHE A 77 4.79 -4.75 -12.16
N LEU A 78 5.32 -5.54 -11.23
CA LEU A 78 4.54 -6.50 -10.45
C LEU A 78 3.49 -5.80 -9.58
N GLN A 79 3.85 -4.71 -8.91
CA GLN A 79 2.94 -3.97 -8.04
C GLN A 79 1.85 -3.24 -8.83
N ARG A 80 2.13 -2.77 -10.05
CA ARG A 80 1.11 -2.24 -10.96
C ARG A 80 0.13 -3.32 -11.43
N VAL A 81 0.63 -4.52 -11.76
CA VAL A 81 -0.24 -5.66 -12.11
C VAL A 81 -1.15 -6.01 -10.93
N LEU A 82 -0.60 -6.15 -9.73
CA LEU A 82 -1.40 -6.42 -8.51
C LEU A 82 -2.44 -5.33 -8.27
N TYR A 83 -2.05 -4.06 -8.35
CA TYR A 83 -2.97 -2.94 -8.14
C TYR A 83 -4.12 -2.98 -9.16
N ARG A 84 -3.84 -3.26 -10.43
CA ARG A 84 -4.86 -3.36 -11.49
C ARG A 84 -5.79 -4.57 -11.34
N ILE A 85 -5.37 -5.64 -10.66
CA ILE A 85 -6.26 -6.73 -10.25
C ILE A 85 -7.08 -6.29 -9.02
N ASN A 86 -6.43 -5.70 -8.03
CA ASN A 86 -7.04 -5.28 -6.77
C ASN A 86 -8.07 -4.17 -6.95
N ARG A 87 -7.88 -3.24 -7.90
CA ARG A 87 -8.86 -2.18 -8.21
C ARG A 87 -10.23 -2.74 -8.58
N LEU A 88 -10.31 -3.95 -9.14
CA LEU A 88 -11.59 -4.59 -9.50
C LEU A 88 -12.44 -4.94 -8.26
N LYS A 89 -11.85 -4.91 -7.07
CA LYS A 89 -12.57 -5.11 -5.79
C LYS A 89 -13.29 -3.85 -5.33
N LEU A 90 -13.02 -2.71 -5.95
CA LEU A 90 -13.64 -1.41 -5.65
C LEU A 90 -14.47 -0.97 -6.84
N PHE A 91 -15.40 -0.03 -6.62
CA PHE A 91 -16.24 0.53 -7.66
C PHE A 91 -15.83 1.97 -7.97
N TRP A 92 -15.52 2.25 -9.24
CA TRP A 92 -14.89 3.49 -9.68
C TRP A 92 -15.81 4.39 -10.51
N TYR A 93 -17.06 3.98 -10.75
CA TYR A 93 -18.02 4.69 -11.61
C TYR A 93 -17.52 4.93 -13.05
N ASP A 94 -16.60 4.09 -13.54
CA ASP A 94 -16.18 4.01 -14.93
C ASP A 94 -17.03 2.99 -15.72
N ASP A 95 -16.66 2.74 -16.98
CA ASP A 95 -17.40 1.82 -17.84
C ASP A 95 -17.53 0.42 -17.22
N LEU A 96 -18.76 -0.08 -17.07
CA LEU A 96 -19.04 -1.38 -16.45
C LEU A 96 -18.32 -2.56 -17.12
N ARG A 97 -17.95 -2.44 -18.39
CA ARG A 97 -17.16 -3.47 -19.11
C ARG A 97 -15.79 -3.68 -18.49
N ARG A 98 -15.26 -2.72 -17.74
CA ARG A 98 -13.97 -2.84 -17.03
C ARG A 98 -14.01 -3.81 -15.84
N TYR A 99 -15.19 -4.23 -15.40
CA TYR A 99 -15.38 -5.22 -14.32
C TYR A 99 -15.62 -6.63 -14.84
N THR A 100 -15.70 -6.82 -16.16
CA THR A 100 -16.02 -8.11 -16.82
C THR A 100 -15.21 -9.29 -16.27
N ASN A 101 -13.95 -9.04 -15.91
CA ASN A 101 -13.02 -10.07 -15.46
C ASN A 101 -12.79 -10.10 -13.94
N GLU A 102 -13.60 -9.41 -13.11
CA GLU A 102 -13.41 -9.33 -11.65
C GLU A 102 -13.41 -10.70 -10.94
N ARG A 103 -14.00 -11.73 -11.57
CA ARG A 103 -14.04 -13.12 -11.08
C ARG A 103 -13.18 -14.09 -11.89
N SER A 104 -12.28 -13.60 -12.73
CA SER A 104 -11.47 -14.42 -13.62
C SER A 104 -10.50 -15.35 -12.86
N PRO A 105 -10.56 -16.69 -13.07
CA PRO A 105 -9.55 -17.62 -12.57
C PRO A 105 -8.12 -17.29 -13.02
N TYR A 106 -7.94 -16.82 -14.26
CA TYR A 106 -6.64 -16.40 -14.77
C TYR A 106 -6.07 -15.23 -13.95
N LEU A 107 -6.87 -14.19 -13.69
CA LEU A 107 -6.41 -13.06 -12.87
C LEU A 107 -6.10 -13.48 -11.43
N SER A 108 -6.90 -14.39 -10.86
CA SER A 108 -6.58 -14.99 -9.55
C SER A 108 -5.23 -15.70 -9.57
N LYS A 109 -4.96 -16.54 -10.59
CA LYS A 109 -3.68 -17.24 -10.76
C LYS A 109 -2.50 -16.26 -10.83
N ILE A 110 -2.63 -15.18 -11.60
CA ILE A 110 -1.59 -14.15 -11.70
C ILE A 110 -1.36 -13.46 -10.35
N ARG A 111 -2.43 -13.01 -9.69
CA ARG A 111 -2.35 -12.41 -8.35
C ARG A 111 -1.64 -13.34 -7.37
N ASP A 112 -2.11 -14.58 -7.27
CA ASP A 112 -1.61 -15.56 -6.29
C ASP A 112 -0.13 -15.90 -6.54
N ARG A 113 0.31 -15.95 -7.81
CA ARG A 113 1.71 -16.16 -8.20
C ARG A 113 2.62 -15.03 -7.72
N ILE A 114 2.19 -13.77 -7.88
CA ILE A 114 2.97 -12.61 -7.45
C ILE A 114 2.95 -12.49 -5.92
N GLU A 115 1.76 -12.57 -5.31
CA GLU A 115 1.57 -12.46 -3.86
C GLU A 115 2.36 -13.56 -3.10
N ALA A 116 2.41 -14.79 -3.61
CA ALA A 116 3.11 -15.88 -2.91
C ALA A 116 4.60 -15.59 -2.72
N VAL A 117 5.30 -15.14 -3.76
CA VAL A 117 6.73 -14.85 -3.67
C VAL A 117 6.97 -13.53 -2.94
N TRP A 118 6.16 -12.51 -3.20
CA TRP A 118 6.26 -11.23 -2.49
C TRP A 118 6.06 -11.40 -0.98
N GLN A 119 5.09 -12.21 -0.55
CA GLN A 119 4.87 -12.46 0.88
C GLN A 119 5.99 -13.26 1.52
N GLN A 120 6.60 -14.23 0.82
CA GLN A 120 7.79 -14.91 1.33
C GLN A 120 8.96 -13.94 1.51
N TRP A 121 9.16 -13.04 0.54
CA TRP A 121 10.20 -12.01 0.61
C TRP A 121 9.96 -11.02 1.76
N GLU A 122 8.74 -10.48 1.89
CA GLU A 122 8.37 -9.58 3.00
C GLU A 122 8.52 -10.27 4.35
N LEU A 123 8.02 -11.50 4.51
CA LEU A 123 8.14 -12.23 5.78
C LEU A 123 9.59 -12.56 6.15
N SER A 124 10.49 -12.71 5.17
CA SER A 124 11.91 -12.94 5.43
C SER A 124 12.65 -11.73 6.02
N GLN A 125 12.01 -10.55 6.04
CA GLN A 125 12.53 -9.35 6.70
C GLN A 125 12.28 -9.35 8.22
N PHE A 126 11.50 -10.31 8.75
CA PHE A 126 11.08 -10.35 10.15
C PHE A 126 11.51 -11.65 10.83
N ASP A 127 11.90 -11.57 12.10
CA ASP A 127 12.08 -12.74 12.95
C ASP A 127 10.73 -13.19 13.52
N LEU A 128 10.04 -14.05 12.76
CA LEU A 128 8.72 -14.55 13.14
C LEU A 128 8.75 -15.39 14.43
N VAL A 129 9.88 -16.02 14.74
CA VAL A 129 10.03 -16.84 15.95
C VAL A 129 10.05 -15.94 17.19
N ALA A 130 10.69 -14.77 17.07
CA ALA A 130 10.72 -13.79 18.16
C ALA A 130 9.31 -13.32 18.57
N PHE A 131 8.33 -13.29 17.66
CA PHE A 131 6.97 -12.84 17.99
C PHE A 131 6.14 -13.85 18.80
N GLN A 132 6.47 -15.14 18.77
CA GLN A 132 5.63 -16.19 19.38
C GLN A 132 5.90 -16.41 20.87
N GLY A 133 6.90 -15.74 21.45
CA GLY A 133 7.32 -15.91 22.85
C GLY A 133 7.29 -14.64 23.70
N ILE A 134 6.80 -13.53 23.17
CA ILE A 134 6.77 -12.24 23.88
C ILE A 134 5.39 -11.96 24.49
N ASP A 135 5.35 -11.05 25.46
CA ASP A 135 4.10 -10.46 25.92
C ASP A 135 3.55 -9.57 24.79
N ILE A 136 2.60 -10.10 24.03
CA ILE A 136 2.01 -9.41 22.87
C ILE A 136 1.39 -8.07 23.25
N ARG A 137 0.75 -8.01 24.43
CA ARG A 137 0.10 -6.78 24.90
C ARG A 137 1.13 -5.70 25.17
N GLN A 138 2.17 -6.03 25.94
CA GLN A 138 3.23 -5.08 26.25
C GLN A 138 4.00 -4.69 24.99
N ALA A 139 4.33 -5.65 24.13
CA ALA A 139 5.04 -5.41 22.87
C ALA A 139 4.29 -4.46 21.93
N LEU A 140 2.95 -4.52 21.90
CA LEU A 140 2.14 -3.59 21.12
C LEU A 140 2.08 -2.20 21.78
N LEU A 141 1.91 -2.12 23.10
CA LEU A 141 1.91 -0.86 23.84
C LEU A 141 3.23 -0.10 23.70
N ASP A 142 4.36 -0.82 23.75
CA ASP A 142 5.70 -0.23 23.59
C ASP A 142 5.86 0.38 22.18
N ARG A 143 5.37 -0.30 21.14
CA ARG A 143 5.37 0.22 19.76
C ARG A 143 4.52 1.48 19.63
N VAL A 144 3.29 1.43 20.16
CA VAL A 144 2.39 2.58 20.16
C VAL A 144 3.03 3.77 20.87
N ALA A 145 3.67 3.57 22.02
CA ALA A 145 4.32 4.64 22.76
C ALA A 145 5.46 5.31 21.96
N VAL A 146 6.21 4.54 21.17
CA VAL A 146 7.28 5.05 20.30
C VAL A 146 6.71 5.80 19.09
N ASP A 147 5.66 5.26 18.46
CA ASP A 147 5.17 5.73 17.17
C ASP A 147 4.04 6.77 17.26
N LEU A 148 3.53 7.05 18.47
CA LEU A 148 2.56 8.13 18.70
C LEU A 148 3.15 9.52 18.41
N GLU A 149 4.41 9.74 18.77
CA GLU A 149 5.14 10.98 18.52
C GLU A 149 6.57 10.66 18.08
N PRO A 150 6.74 10.18 16.83
CA PRO A 150 8.04 9.72 16.36
C PRO A 150 9.01 10.91 16.24
N PRO A 151 10.32 10.69 16.46
CA PRO A 151 11.30 11.75 16.26
C PRO A 151 11.28 12.22 14.80
N LEU A 152 11.44 13.52 14.59
CA LEU A 152 11.54 14.09 13.25
C LEU A 152 12.71 13.46 12.49
N SER A 153 12.42 12.79 11.38
CA SER A 153 13.43 12.32 10.42
C SER A 153 13.96 13.48 9.57
N ASP A 154 15.06 13.25 8.84
CA ASP A 154 15.60 14.24 7.90
C ASP A 154 14.65 14.56 6.75
N ASP A 155 13.91 13.55 6.28
CA ASP A 155 12.88 13.75 5.26
C ASP A 155 11.69 14.52 5.81
N ALA A 156 11.22 14.21 7.03
CA ALA A 156 10.16 14.98 7.68
C ALA A 156 10.56 16.46 7.86
N ARG A 157 11.80 16.73 8.29
CA ARG A 157 12.37 18.09 8.35
C ARG A 157 12.40 18.74 6.98
N TYR A 158 12.83 18.01 5.95
CA TYR A 158 12.87 18.54 4.59
C TYR A 158 11.47 18.92 4.07
N PHE A 159 10.47 18.05 4.24
CA PHE A 159 9.10 18.35 3.86
C PHE A 159 8.60 19.61 4.57
N ARG A 160 8.72 19.66 5.89
CA ARG A 160 8.26 20.81 6.69
C ARG A 160 8.96 22.11 6.27
N ASP A 161 10.30 22.09 6.26
CA ASP A 161 11.10 23.32 6.27
C ASP A 161 11.57 23.76 4.89
N ARG A 162 11.65 22.85 3.92
CA ARG A 162 12.39 23.09 2.66
C ARG A 162 11.63 22.79 1.38
N VAL A 163 10.61 21.93 1.38
CA VAL A 163 9.90 21.58 0.13
C VAL A 163 9.33 22.82 -0.56
N GLY A 164 9.54 22.94 -1.85
CA GLY A 164 8.98 23.95 -2.74
C GLY A 164 7.63 23.52 -3.32
N GLU A 165 7.05 24.39 -4.15
CA GLU A 165 5.75 24.15 -4.77
C GLU A 165 5.75 22.90 -5.66
N ALA A 166 6.76 22.73 -6.52
CA ALA A 166 6.89 21.57 -7.39
C ALA A 166 6.94 20.25 -6.60
N GLY A 167 7.71 20.23 -5.50
CA GLY A 167 7.79 19.11 -4.59
C GLY A 167 6.48 18.84 -3.85
N TYR A 168 5.79 19.89 -3.38
CA TYR A 168 4.49 19.74 -2.72
C TYR A 168 3.43 19.17 -3.68
N ARG A 169 3.36 19.66 -4.92
CA ARG A 169 2.46 19.10 -5.96
C ARG A 169 2.82 17.65 -6.29
N ARG A 170 4.10 17.28 -6.28
CA ARG A 170 4.53 15.88 -6.44
C ARG A 170 4.04 14.99 -5.30
N LEU A 171 4.15 15.46 -4.06
CA LEU A 171 3.61 14.77 -2.88
C LEU A 171 2.10 14.54 -3.03
N LEU A 172 1.34 15.58 -3.39
CA LEU A 172 -0.11 15.48 -3.59
C LEU A 172 -0.48 14.50 -4.72
N ALA A 173 0.26 14.53 -5.83
CA ALA A 173 0.04 13.62 -6.95
C ALA A 173 0.18 12.15 -6.52
N ILE A 174 1.23 11.82 -5.75
CA ILE A 174 1.45 10.45 -5.26
C ILE A 174 0.40 10.08 -4.21
N ALA A 175 0.15 10.97 -3.23
CA ALA A 175 -0.81 10.72 -2.16
C ALA A 175 -2.26 10.58 -2.66
N SER A 176 -2.61 11.18 -3.81
CA SER A 176 -3.95 11.09 -4.40
C SER A 176 -4.39 9.67 -4.73
N LEU A 177 -3.45 8.72 -4.91
CA LEU A 177 -3.80 7.35 -5.25
C LEU A 177 -4.61 6.67 -4.15
N ASP A 178 -4.29 6.95 -2.88
CA ASP A 178 -5.02 6.41 -1.73
C ASP A 178 -6.02 7.45 -1.16
N GLY A 179 -5.62 8.73 -1.08
CA GLY A 179 -6.46 9.78 -0.49
C GLY A 179 -7.80 10.01 -1.21
N LEU A 180 -7.88 9.78 -2.52
CA LEU A 180 -9.15 9.91 -3.27
C LEU A 180 -10.11 8.72 -3.07
N VAL A 181 -9.62 7.60 -2.55
CA VAL A 181 -10.39 6.36 -2.33
C VAL A 181 -10.34 5.88 -0.88
N GLU A 182 -9.91 6.75 0.03
CA GLU A 182 -9.69 6.44 1.43
C GLU A 182 -10.83 5.67 2.10
N ALA A 183 -10.42 4.77 3.00
CA ALA A 183 -11.23 3.82 3.77
C ALA A 183 -11.94 2.73 2.96
N SER A 184 -11.74 2.67 1.63
CA SER A 184 -12.34 1.64 0.79
C SER A 184 -11.93 0.22 1.19
N GLN A 185 -10.68 0.01 1.61
CA GLN A 185 -10.17 -1.29 2.02
C GLN A 185 -10.77 -1.73 3.36
N LEU A 186 -10.97 -0.81 4.32
CA LEU A 186 -11.63 -1.08 5.61
C LEU A 186 -13.04 -1.65 5.42
N SER A 187 -13.79 -1.17 4.41
CA SER A 187 -15.12 -1.70 4.11
C SER A 187 -15.14 -3.22 3.87
N ARG A 188 -14.02 -3.79 3.41
CA ARG A 188 -13.89 -5.21 3.06
C ARG A 188 -13.66 -6.13 4.26
N THR A 189 -13.41 -5.57 5.45
CA THR A 189 -13.27 -6.34 6.69
C THR A 189 -14.54 -6.40 7.53
N LEU A 190 -15.56 -5.60 7.21
CA LEU A 190 -16.77 -5.48 8.04
C LEU A 190 -17.83 -6.57 7.78
N GLY A 191 -17.70 -7.36 6.71
CA GLY A 191 -18.65 -8.44 6.41
C GLY A 191 -18.50 -9.62 7.38
N GLY A 192 -19.57 -9.95 8.11
CA GLY A 192 -19.59 -11.11 9.02
C GLY A 192 -20.59 -10.96 10.18
N VAL A 193 -20.39 -11.77 11.23
CA VAL A 193 -21.17 -11.67 12.49
C VAL A 193 -20.64 -10.49 13.29
N ALA A 194 -21.50 -9.51 13.60
CA ALA A 194 -21.11 -8.34 14.36
C ALA A 194 -20.85 -8.65 15.85
N ASN A 195 -19.83 -8.01 16.40
CA ASN A 195 -19.52 -7.90 17.83
C ASN A 195 -19.11 -6.45 18.15
N GLU A 196 -18.63 -6.20 19.37
CA GLU A 196 -18.19 -4.88 19.83
C GLU A 196 -17.06 -4.33 18.95
N VAL A 197 -16.07 -5.17 18.63
CA VAL A 197 -14.95 -4.80 17.74
C VAL A 197 -15.46 -4.41 16.35
N HIS A 198 -16.33 -5.20 15.73
CA HIS A 198 -16.92 -4.87 14.44
C HIS A 198 -17.76 -3.58 14.49
N SER A 199 -18.42 -3.30 15.61
CA SER A 199 -19.18 -2.06 15.80
C SER A 199 -18.27 -0.84 15.84
N VAL A 200 -17.09 -0.94 16.47
CA VAL A 200 -16.08 0.13 16.50
C VAL A 200 -15.45 0.33 15.13
N LEU A 201 -15.08 -0.74 14.42
CA LEU A 201 -14.57 -0.64 13.03
C LEU A 201 -15.62 -0.06 12.08
N THR A 202 -16.91 -0.35 12.29
CA THR A 202 -18.00 0.27 11.52
C THR A 202 -18.12 1.76 11.83
N ARG A 203 -18.02 2.15 13.10
CA ARG A 203 -17.99 3.56 13.50
C ARG A 203 -16.83 4.29 12.84
N LEU A 204 -15.63 3.71 12.86
CA LEU A 204 -14.45 4.26 12.17
C LEU A 204 -14.75 4.48 10.69
N LEU A 205 -15.24 3.46 9.96
CA LEU A 205 -15.62 3.60 8.55
C LEU A 205 -16.64 4.72 8.31
N VAL A 206 -17.63 4.86 9.18
CA VAL A 206 -18.67 5.91 9.07
C VAL A 206 -18.07 7.31 9.25
N GLU A 207 -17.11 7.49 10.17
CA GLU A 207 -16.37 8.75 10.33
C GLU A 207 -15.55 9.07 9.08
N GLU A 208 -14.78 8.11 8.54
CA GLU A 208 -14.02 8.25 7.29
C GLU A 208 -14.92 8.65 6.10
N TYR A 209 -16.16 8.15 6.09
CA TYR A 209 -17.20 8.48 5.11
C TYR A 209 -17.97 9.76 5.43
N GLY A 210 -17.52 10.57 6.40
CA GLY A 210 -18.13 11.83 6.75
C GLY A 210 -19.56 11.72 7.30
N GLY A 211 -19.86 10.61 7.99
CA GLY A 211 -21.21 10.26 8.42
C GLY A 211 -22.16 9.95 7.25
N GLY A 212 -21.61 9.50 6.12
CA GLY A 212 -22.37 9.22 4.88
C GLY A 212 -22.72 10.46 4.06
N ARG A 213 -22.12 11.63 4.37
CA ARG A 213 -22.32 12.87 3.61
C ARG A 213 -21.12 13.10 2.72
N LEU A 214 -21.31 13.08 1.39
CA LEU A 214 -20.22 13.21 0.42
C LEU A 214 -19.32 14.41 0.72
N GLY A 215 -19.88 15.61 0.91
CA GLY A 215 -19.10 16.82 1.21
C GLY A 215 -18.35 16.83 2.55
N ARG A 216 -18.46 15.77 3.37
CA ARG A 216 -17.67 15.54 4.59
C ARG A 216 -16.82 14.28 4.52
N LYS A 217 -16.93 13.48 3.46
CA LYS A 217 -16.07 12.31 3.28
C LYS A 217 -14.64 12.81 3.21
N HIS A 218 -13.72 12.12 3.88
CA HIS A 218 -12.33 12.56 3.92
C HIS A 218 -11.73 12.70 2.51
N SER A 219 -12.05 11.78 1.59
CA SER A 219 -11.65 11.91 0.18
C SER A 219 -12.19 13.15 -0.53
N SER A 220 -13.31 13.73 -0.10
CA SER A 220 -13.78 15.04 -0.62
C SER A 220 -12.92 16.21 -0.14
N HIS A 221 -12.37 16.13 1.07
CA HIS A 221 -11.34 17.09 1.51
C HIS A 221 -10.06 16.95 0.67
N PHE A 222 -9.68 15.72 0.30
CA PHE A 222 -8.56 15.49 -0.61
C PHE A 222 -8.84 16.08 -2.01
N THR A 223 -10.05 15.89 -2.55
CA THR A 223 -10.50 16.54 -3.79
C THR A 223 -10.39 18.07 -3.70
N THR A 224 -10.94 18.68 -2.64
CA THR A 224 -10.85 20.13 -2.41
C THR A 224 -9.40 20.62 -2.32
N MET A 225 -8.51 19.83 -1.72
CA MET A 225 -7.09 20.15 -1.66
C MET A 225 -6.44 20.18 -3.05
N LEU A 226 -6.73 19.19 -3.90
CA LEU A 226 -6.22 19.15 -5.28
C LEU A 226 -6.78 20.31 -6.13
N GLU A 227 -8.07 20.62 -6.00
CA GLU A 227 -8.70 21.76 -6.71
C GLU A 227 -8.04 23.10 -6.32
N ALA A 228 -7.75 23.29 -5.04
CA ALA A 228 -7.15 24.51 -4.52
C ALA A 228 -5.71 24.76 -5.01
N VAL A 229 -5.04 23.75 -5.56
CA VAL A 229 -3.72 23.85 -6.22
C VAL A 229 -3.78 23.52 -7.73
N GLU A 230 -4.99 23.60 -8.30
CA GLU A 230 -5.27 23.41 -9.73
C GLU A 230 -4.74 22.08 -10.29
N MET A 231 -4.90 21.00 -9.51
CA MET A 231 -4.54 19.63 -9.90
C MET A 231 -5.77 18.82 -10.32
N GLN A 232 -5.52 17.75 -11.07
CA GLN A 232 -6.57 16.82 -11.49
C GLN A 232 -7.09 16.06 -10.26
N THR A 233 -8.42 15.97 -10.15
CA THR A 233 -9.11 15.33 -9.04
C THR A 233 -9.57 13.91 -9.34
N GLN A 234 -9.38 13.45 -10.58
CA GLN A 234 -9.82 12.12 -10.98
C GLN A 234 -8.96 11.06 -10.29
N PRO A 235 -9.58 10.02 -9.70
CA PRO A 235 -8.81 8.90 -9.17
C PRO A 235 -7.88 8.31 -10.23
N GLU A 236 -6.69 7.89 -9.82
CA GLU A 236 -5.65 7.33 -10.70
C GLU A 236 -5.04 8.30 -11.74
N ALA A 237 -5.38 9.60 -11.74
CA ALA A 237 -4.85 10.58 -12.71
C ALA A 237 -3.31 10.66 -12.74
N TYR A 238 -2.67 10.39 -11.61
CA TYR A 238 -1.22 10.46 -11.43
C TYR A 238 -0.58 9.09 -11.22
N PHE A 239 -1.26 8.00 -11.60
CA PHE A 239 -0.81 6.62 -11.36
C PHE A 239 0.62 6.34 -11.84
N ASP A 240 1.04 6.94 -12.97
CA ASP A 240 2.37 6.72 -13.53
C ASP A 240 3.51 7.31 -12.68
N LEU A 241 3.19 8.23 -11.77
CA LEU A 241 4.16 8.89 -10.88
C LEU A 241 4.37 8.12 -9.57
N VAL A 242 3.54 7.11 -9.28
CA VAL A 242 3.53 6.43 -7.99
C VAL A 242 4.67 5.41 -7.92
N PRO A 243 5.59 5.51 -6.94
CA PRO A 243 6.64 4.53 -6.72
C PRO A 243 6.08 3.16 -6.34
N TRP A 244 6.86 2.12 -6.60
CA TRP A 244 6.42 0.75 -6.34
C TRP A 244 6.22 0.46 -4.85
N GLU A 245 6.95 1.16 -3.97
CA GLU A 245 6.85 1.03 -2.52
C GLU A 245 5.48 1.54 -2.01
N VAL A 246 4.95 2.61 -2.61
CA VAL A 246 3.61 3.11 -2.31
C VAL A 246 2.55 2.11 -2.79
N LEU A 247 2.72 1.57 -4.00
CA LEU A 247 1.83 0.52 -4.52
C LEU A 247 1.88 -0.75 -3.67
N ALA A 248 3.06 -1.13 -3.18
CA ALA A 248 3.23 -2.26 -2.27
C ALA A 248 2.47 -2.06 -0.96
N SER A 249 2.51 -0.86 -0.37
CA SER A 249 1.72 -0.53 0.82
C SER A 249 0.20 -0.68 0.57
N ILE A 250 -0.30 -0.14 -0.55
CA ILE A 250 -1.72 -0.25 -0.94
C ILE A 250 -2.12 -1.72 -1.19
N ASN A 251 -1.32 -2.46 -1.96
CA ASN A 251 -1.57 -3.87 -2.28
C ASN A 251 -1.50 -4.76 -1.03
N HIS A 252 -0.68 -4.40 -0.04
CA HIS A 252 -0.62 -5.11 1.23
C HIS A 252 -1.96 -5.02 1.97
N SER A 253 -2.54 -3.82 2.05
CA SER A 253 -3.88 -3.63 2.62
C SER A 253 -4.94 -4.47 1.89
N PHE A 254 -4.92 -4.53 0.55
CA PHE A 254 -5.80 -5.43 -0.21
C PHE A 254 -5.59 -6.91 0.12
N LEU A 255 -4.35 -7.37 0.24
CA LEU A 255 -4.05 -8.75 0.60
C LEU A 255 -4.62 -9.10 1.98
N LEU A 256 -4.40 -8.25 2.97
CA LEU A 256 -4.82 -8.50 4.35
C LEU A 256 -6.35 -8.47 4.51
N THR A 257 -7.03 -7.54 3.84
CA THR A 257 -8.49 -7.39 3.94
C THR A 257 -9.25 -8.51 3.23
N GLU A 258 -8.65 -9.11 2.20
CA GLU A 258 -9.26 -10.16 1.39
C GLU A 258 -9.02 -11.57 1.92
N ARG A 259 -8.08 -11.73 2.86
CA ARG A 259 -7.82 -13.02 3.52
C ARG A 259 -8.16 -12.90 5.00
N LYS A 260 -9.32 -13.44 5.39
CA LYS A 260 -9.80 -13.37 6.78
C LYS A 260 -8.86 -14.02 7.81
N ARG A 261 -8.01 -14.97 7.39
CA ARG A 261 -6.90 -15.49 8.22
C ARG A 261 -5.91 -14.41 8.66
N TYR A 262 -5.82 -13.30 7.93
CA TYR A 262 -4.96 -12.15 8.22
C TYR A 262 -5.70 -11.01 8.92
N PHE A 263 -6.89 -11.25 9.48
CA PHE A 263 -7.65 -10.20 10.16
C PHE A 263 -6.85 -9.53 11.29
N LEU A 264 -6.24 -10.29 12.21
CA LEU A 264 -5.43 -9.71 13.29
C LEU A 264 -4.23 -8.92 12.76
N ARG A 265 -3.62 -9.40 11.66
CA ARG A 265 -2.53 -8.73 10.96
C ARG A 265 -2.97 -7.40 10.35
N TYR A 266 -4.16 -7.37 9.73
CA TYR A 266 -4.76 -6.12 9.24
C TYR A 266 -5.01 -5.13 10.37
N ILE A 267 -5.55 -5.58 11.51
CA ILE A 267 -5.79 -4.73 12.67
C ILE A 267 -4.49 -4.12 13.21
N GLY A 268 -3.40 -4.89 13.25
CA GLY A 268 -2.07 -4.38 13.61
C GLY A 268 -1.61 -3.25 12.69
N GLY A 269 -1.72 -3.46 11.38
CA GLY A 269 -1.36 -2.44 10.39
C GLY A 269 -2.26 -1.20 10.42
N LEU A 270 -3.57 -1.39 10.59
CA LEU A 270 -4.53 -0.29 10.74
C LEU A 270 -4.24 0.53 12.00
N LEU A 271 -3.94 -0.12 13.13
CA LEU A 271 -3.53 0.56 14.37
C LEU A 271 -2.29 1.42 14.15
N TYR A 272 -1.26 0.91 13.46
CA TYR A 272 -0.09 1.72 13.10
C TYR A 272 -0.49 2.94 12.25
N GLY A 273 -1.35 2.74 11.25
CA GLY A 273 -1.84 3.81 10.36
C GLY A 273 -2.52 4.93 11.13
N GLU A 274 -3.54 4.60 11.93
CA GLU A 274 -4.34 5.58 12.71
C GLU A 274 -3.52 6.33 13.78
N LEU A 275 -2.35 5.80 14.18
CA LEU A 275 -1.48 6.43 15.17
C LEU A 275 -0.35 7.28 14.56
N SER A 276 0.31 6.78 13.51
CA SER A 276 1.59 7.33 13.03
C SER A 276 1.48 8.29 11.84
N VAL A 277 0.56 8.02 10.91
CA VAL A 277 0.27 8.88 9.74
C VAL A 277 -0.05 10.34 10.14
N PRO A 278 -0.80 10.60 11.22
CA PRO A 278 -1.06 11.94 11.77
C PRO A 278 0.17 12.83 11.91
N ALA A 279 1.28 12.27 12.40
CA ALA A 279 2.53 13.01 12.63
C ALA A 279 3.15 13.48 11.31
N GLY A 280 3.01 12.70 10.23
CA GLY A 280 3.43 13.08 8.89
C GLY A 280 2.65 14.28 8.36
N PHE A 281 1.32 14.28 8.55
CA PHE A 281 0.43 15.33 8.06
C PHE A 281 0.70 16.70 8.69
N ARG A 282 1.16 16.74 9.95
CA ARG A 282 1.60 18.01 10.59
C ARG A 282 2.75 18.66 9.82
N ASN A 283 3.68 17.87 9.29
CA ASN A 283 4.81 18.38 8.49
C ASN A 283 4.34 18.90 7.13
N TYR A 284 3.43 18.18 6.46
CA TYR A 284 2.88 18.60 5.16
C TYR A 284 2.00 19.86 5.29
N ARG A 285 1.20 19.94 6.35
CA ARG A 285 0.42 21.13 6.68
C ARG A 285 1.32 22.35 6.88
N ALA A 286 2.36 22.22 7.71
CA ALA A 286 3.32 23.31 7.95
C ALA A 286 4.07 23.73 6.66
N ALA A 287 4.35 22.78 5.76
CA ALA A 287 4.88 23.09 4.44
C ALA A 287 3.90 23.92 3.60
N GLY A 288 2.61 23.55 3.60
CA GLY A 288 1.56 24.31 2.92
C GLY A 288 1.42 25.74 3.45
N GLU A 289 1.47 25.93 4.77
CA GLU A 289 1.45 27.26 5.40
C GLU A 289 2.66 28.10 4.96
N ARG A 290 3.87 27.52 4.97
CA ARG A 290 5.10 28.19 4.52
C ARG A 290 5.03 28.59 3.04
N LEU A 291 4.39 27.78 2.21
CA LEU A 291 4.19 28.04 0.78
C LEU A 291 3.03 29.02 0.51
N GLY A 292 2.32 29.50 1.53
CA GLY A 292 1.22 30.44 1.38
C GLY A 292 -0.05 29.83 0.78
N LEU A 293 -0.23 28.51 0.92
CA LEU A 293 -1.41 27.81 0.41
C LEU A 293 -2.67 28.18 1.20
N SER A 294 -3.82 28.08 0.53
CA SER A 294 -5.12 28.34 1.18
C SER A 294 -5.50 27.26 2.20
N ALA A 295 -6.43 27.56 3.10
CA ALA A 295 -6.98 26.56 4.03
C ALA A 295 -7.59 25.36 3.29
N ASN A 296 -8.20 25.57 2.12
CA ASN A 296 -8.73 24.48 1.29
C ASN A 296 -7.61 23.54 0.82
N ALA A 297 -6.45 24.09 0.43
CA ALA A 297 -5.26 23.34 0.02
C ALA A 297 -4.54 22.59 1.16
N MET A 298 -5.02 22.72 2.39
CA MET A 298 -4.52 21.99 3.57
C MET A 298 -5.63 21.24 4.31
N SER A 299 -6.87 21.28 3.79
CA SER A 299 -8.07 20.85 4.52
C SER A 299 -8.08 19.37 4.88
N TYR A 300 -7.48 18.51 4.05
CA TYR A 300 -7.35 17.09 4.32
C TYR A 300 -6.36 16.79 5.46
N TRP A 301 -5.24 17.51 5.51
CA TRP A 301 -4.28 17.42 6.62
C TRP A 301 -4.91 17.93 7.92
N ASP A 302 -5.60 19.06 7.86
CA ASP A 302 -6.32 19.66 9.01
C ASP A 302 -7.38 18.73 9.59
N LEU A 303 -8.07 17.97 8.73
CA LEU A 303 -9.11 17.04 9.14
C LEU A 303 -8.52 15.91 9.97
N HIS A 304 -7.51 15.23 9.42
CA HIS A 304 -6.83 14.13 10.10
C HIS A 304 -6.26 14.61 11.43
N ILE A 305 -5.43 15.66 11.44
CA ILE A 305 -4.81 16.18 12.68
C ILE A 305 -5.82 16.41 13.83
N LYS A 306 -7.10 16.68 13.52
CA LYS A 306 -8.18 16.83 14.52
C LYS A 306 -8.79 15.51 15.00
N VAL A 307 -8.93 14.51 14.14
CA VAL A 307 -9.60 13.23 14.47
C VAL A 307 -8.64 12.15 14.97
N ASP A 308 -7.34 12.30 14.67
CA ASP A 308 -6.31 11.29 14.83
C ASP A 308 -6.16 10.70 16.25
N GLU A 309 -6.19 11.54 17.31
CA GLU A 309 -6.07 11.04 18.68
C GLU A 309 -7.25 10.14 19.08
N LEU A 310 -8.43 10.37 18.49
CA LEU A 310 -9.62 9.58 18.79
C LEU A 310 -9.56 8.22 18.08
N HIS A 311 -9.17 8.19 16.80
CA HIS A 311 -9.08 6.94 16.04
C HIS A 311 -8.01 6.01 16.60
N GLY A 312 -6.82 6.54 16.90
CA GLY A 312 -5.75 5.77 17.52
C GLY A 312 -6.16 5.13 18.86
N ARG A 313 -6.90 5.87 19.70
CA ARG A 313 -7.45 5.32 20.96
C ARG A 313 -8.49 4.24 20.72
N TRP A 314 -9.45 4.45 19.81
CA TRP A 314 -10.43 3.42 19.47
C TRP A 314 -9.76 2.14 18.95
N MET A 315 -8.78 2.29 18.07
CA MET A 315 -8.05 1.16 17.53
C MET A 315 -7.25 0.41 18.59
N LEU A 316 -6.65 1.11 19.56
CA LEU A 316 -5.92 0.46 20.64
C LEU A 316 -6.86 -0.18 21.67
N ASP A 317 -7.69 0.65 22.32
CA ASP A 317 -8.43 0.28 23.53
C ASP A 317 -9.68 -0.55 23.21
N ASP A 318 -10.39 -0.21 22.13
CA ASP A 318 -11.67 -0.81 21.80
C ASP A 318 -11.56 -1.93 20.74
N VAL A 319 -10.41 -2.06 20.06
CA VAL A 319 -10.20 -3.04 18.98
C VAL A 319 -9.02 -3.97 19.27
N ALA A 320 -7.79 -3.46 19.36
CA ALA A 320 -6.59 -4.28 19.45
C ALA A 320 -6.50 -5.04 20.77
N LEU A 321 -6.61 -4.37 21.92
CA LEU A 321 -6.51 -5.02 23.23
C LEU A 321 -7.61 -6.07 23.49
N PRO A 322 -8.89 -5.85 23.10
CA PRO A 322 -9.92 -6.90 23.14
C PRO A 322 -9.58 -8.11 22.25
N LEU A 323 -9.10 -7.87 21.04
CA LEU A 323 -8.73 -8.97 20.11
C LEU A 323 -7.53 -9.78 20.60
N ILE A 324 -6.53 -9.15 21.24
CA ILE A 324 -5.43 -9.89 21.89
C ILE A 324 -5.97 -10.85 22.95
N SER A 325 -6.94 -10.38 23.74
CA SER A 325 -7.58 -11.19 24.79
C SER A 325 -8.43 -12.33 24.20
N GLN A 326 -9.07 -12.09 23.05
CA GLN A 326 -9.91 -13.06 22.36
C GLN A 326 -9.09 -14.14 21.61
N TYR A 327 -7.91 -13.79 21.09
CA TYR A 327 -7.07 -14.67 20.27
C TYR A 327 -5.65 -14.82 20.83
N PRO A 328 -5.46 -15.31 22.07
CA PRO A 328 -4.15 -15.29 22.74
C PRO A 328 -3.06 -16.08 22.00
N HIS A 329 -3.41 -17.12 21.25
CA HIS A 329 -2.45 -17.93 20.49
C HIS A 329 -2.08 -17.33 19.11
N ASP A 330 -2.92 -16.45 18.56
CA ASP A 330 -2.72 -15.84 17.25
C ASP A 330 -2.42 -14.33 17.34
N ALA A 331 -2.45 -13.74 18.54
CA ALA A 331 -2.27 -12.31 18.75
C ALA A 331 -0.91 -11.78 18.26
N TRP A 332 0.10 -12.63 18.14
CA TRP A 332 1.40 -12.30 17.53
C TRP A 332 1.26 -11.79 16.08
N GLU A 333 0.22 -12.20 15.36
CA GLU A 333 -0.10 -11.70 14.02
C GLU A 333 -0.37 -10.19 14.02
N MET A 334 -0.88 -9.65 15.13
CA MET A 334 -1.13 -8.22 15.26
C MET A 334 0.17 -7.42 15.37
N VAL A 335 1.15 -7.94 16.12
CA VAL A 335 2.50 -7.34 16.20
C VAL A 335 3.19 -7.43 14.85
N LEU A 336 3.12 -8.58 14.18
CA LEU A 336 3.64 -8.74 12.82
C LEU A 336 3.00 -7.73 11.85
N GLY A 337 1.67 -7.58 11.87
CA GLY A 337 0.97 -6.66 10.99
C GLY A 337 1.33 -5.19 11.23
N TYR A 338 1.51 -4.81 12.50
CA TYR A 338 2.00 -3.49 12.89
C TYR A 338 3.39 -3.22 12.30
N ASP A 339 4.34 -4.14 12.51
CA ASP A 339 5.72 -4.00 12.05
C ASP A 339 5.83 -4.07 10.52
N GLN A 340 5.00 -4.87 9.86
CA GLN A 340 4.90 -4.93 8.39
C GLN A 340 4.41 -3.61 7.82
N GLN A 341 3.34 -3.04 8.37
CA GLN A 341 2.84 -1.76 7.90
C GLN A 341 3.87 -0.65 8.12
N LYS A 342 4.56 -0.63 9.26
CA LYS A 342 5.66 0.31 9.51
C LYS A 342 6.77 0.19 8.48
N PHE A 343 7.26 -1.03 8.26
CA PHE A 343 8.31 -1.31 7.28
C PHE A 343 7.95 -0.85 5.86
N LEU A 344 6.72 -1.13 5.43
CA LEU A 344 6.21 -0.69 4.12
C LEU A 344 6.06 0.83 4.06
N SER A 345 5.53 1.46 5.12
CA SER A 345 5.36 2.90 5.21
C SER A 345 6.68 3.66 5.21
N ASP A 346 7.72 3.15 5.86
CA ASP A 346 9.06 3.77 5.87
C ASP A 346 9.68 3.76 4.47
N ARG A 347 9.57 2.64 3.75
CA ARG A 347 10.04 2.49 2.36
C ARG A 347 9.26 3.39 1.41
N ALA A 348 7.95 3.44 1.55
CA ALA A 348 7.08 4.32 0.79
C ALA A 348 7.43 5.81 1.05
N GLY A 349 7.62 6.20 2.31
CA GLY A 349 8.01 7.56 2.69
C GLY A 349 9.35 7.99 2.07
N ALA A 350 10.35 7.11 2.12
CA ALA A 350 11.64 7.36 1.48
C ALA A 350 11.51 7.49 -0.06
N ALA A 351 10.69 6.67 -0.70
CA ALA A 351 10.45 6.74 -2.15
C ALA A 351 9.72 8.02 -2.56
N VAL A 352 8.73 8.45 -1.78
CA VAL A 352 8.04 9.74 -1.96
C VAL A 352 9.04 10.89 -1.81
N ALA A 353 9.89 10.87 -0.79
CA ALA A 353 10.91 11.91 -0.60
C ALA A 353 11.88 12.00 -1.79
N ARG A 354 12.33 10.87 -2.35
CA ARG A 354 13.15 10.84 -3.57
C ARG A 354 12.42 11.48 -4.75
N SER A 355 11.19 11.06 -5.03
CA SER A 355 10.40 11.59 -6.16
C SER A 355 10.10 13.09 -6.03
N VAL A 356 9.84 13.55 -4.80
CA VAL A 356 9.62 14.97 -4.50
C VAL A 356 10.87 15.79 -4.79
N ARG A 357 12.06 15.33 -4.36
CA ARG A 357 13.33 16.02 -4.62
C ARG A 357 13.67 16.04 -6.12
N GLU A 358 13.39 14.97 -6.85
CA GLU A 358 13.56 14.92 -8.31
C GLU A 358 12.67 15.95 -9.00
N ALA A 359 11.42 16.11 -8.56
CA ALA A 359 10.51 17.11 -9.10
C ALA A 359 11.01 18.56 -8.88
N GLU A 360 11.65 18.83 -7.75
CA GLU A 360 12.28 20.14 -7.46
C GLU A 360 13.53 20.43 -8.30
N GLN A 361 14.16 19.40 -8.86
CA GLN A 361 15.33 19.59 -9.73
C GLN A 361 14.93 19.80 -11.20
N MET A 362 13.73 19.35 -11.58
CA MET A 362 13.21 19.44 -12.95
C MET A 362 12.38 20.71 -13.20
N GLY A 363 11.78 21.28 -12.14
CA GLY A 363 11.03 22.54 -12.18
C GLY A 363 11.90 23.71 -11.72
#